data_AF-A0A743U7B2-F1
#
_entry.id   AF-A0A743U7B2-F1
#
_cell.length_a   1.000
_cell.length_b   1.000
_cell.length_c   1.000
_cell.angle_alpha   90.00
_cell.angle_beta   90.00
_cell.angle_gamma   90.00
#
_symmetry.space_group_name_H-M   'P 1'
#
loop_
_entity.id
_entity.type
_entity.pdbx_description
1 polymer ?
#
loop_
_entity_poly.entity_id
_entity_poly.type
_entity_poly.pdbx_seq_one_letter_code
_entity_poly.pdbx_strand_id
1 'polypeptide(L)' 'MKITRLAILITLTFSVLKSQATEFNASLLDSGNLSNVDLTAFSREGYVAPGNYILDIWLNDQPVREQYPVRVVPVAGR' A
#
# COMPACT_ATOMS: atom_id res chain seq x y z
N MET A 1 -28.11 34.81 -12.67
CA MET A 1 -27.15 34.03 -13.51
C MET A 1 -25.72 33.99 -12.98
N LYS A 2 -25.13 35.08 -12.46
CA LYS A 2 -23.74 35.06 -11.96
C LYS A 2 -23.54 34.17 -10.72
N ILE A 3 -24.46 34.25 -9.74
CA ILE A 3 -24.40 33.45 -8.50
C ILE A 3 -24.63 31.97 -8.79
N THR A 4 -25.55 31.64 -9.70
CA THR A 4 -25.81 30.25 -10.12
C THR A 4 -24.58 29.59 -10.73
N ARG A 5 -23.83 30.33 -11.58
CA ARG A 5 -22.58 29.84 -12.17
C ARG A 5 -21.48 29.64 -11.12
N LEU A 6 -21.39 30.53 -10.13
CA LEU A 6 -20.44 30.41 -9.03
C LEU A 6 -20.76 29.21 -8.13
N ALA A 7 -22.03 29.00 -7.80
CA ALA A 7 -22.48 27.85 -7.02
C ALA A 7 -22.15 26.53 -7.71
N ILE A 8 -22.39 26.43 -9.03
CA ILE A 8 -22.04 25.25 -9.83
C ILE A 8 -20.52 24.99 -9.78
N LEU A 9 -19.71 26.05 -9.92
CA LEU A 9 -18.25 25.92 -9.90
C LEU A 9 -17.74 25.40 -8.54
N ILE A 10 -18.31 25.88 -7.43
CA ILE A 10 -17.97 25.45 -6.07
C ILE A 10 -18.38 23.99 -5.82
N THR A 11 -19.56 23.56 -6.30
CA THR A 11 -20.00 22.16 -6.15
C THR A 11 -19.15 21.19 -6.97
N LEU A 12 -18.64 21.64 -8.13
CA LEU A 12 -17.83 20.81 -9.01
C LEU A 12 -16.41 20.59 -8.44
N THR A 13 -15.84 21.58 -7.77
CA THR A 13 -14.51 21.46 -7.13
C THR A 13 -14.53 20.67 -5.82
N PHE A 14 -15.68 20.61 -5.13
CA PHE A 14 -15.84 19.79 -3.92
C PHE A 14 -15.97 18.29 -4.19
N SER A 15 -16.24 17.90 -5.44
CA SER A 15 -16.38 16.49 -5.84
C SER A 15 -15.03 15.85 -6.16
N VAL A 16 -14.04 16.00 -5.27
CA VAL A 16 -12.91 15.06 -5.22
C VAL A 16 -13.45 13.77 -4.60
N LEU A 17 -13.86 12.84 -5.46
CA LEU A 17 -14.01 11.46 -5.05
C LEU A 17 -12.66 11.00 -4.51
N LYS A 18 -12.65 10.45 -3.28
CA LYS A 18 -11.46 9.78 -2.77
C LYS A 18 -11.07 8.73 -3.79
N SER A 19 -9.86 8.83 -4.35
CA SER A 19 -9.30 7.81 -5.22
C SER A 19 -9.39 6.49 -4.47
N GLN A 20 -10.12 5.53 -5.04
CA GLN A 20 -10.32 4.22 -4.41
C GLN A 20 -8.94 3.58 -4.18
N ALA A 21 -8.73 3.03 -2.99
CA ALA A 21 -7.50 2.30 -2.67
C ALA A 21 -7.31 1.15 -3.69
N THR A 22 -6.08 0.86 -4.09
CA THR A 22 -5.80 -0.25 -5.02
C THR A 22 -6.24 -1.57 -4.38
N GLU A 23 -7.13 -2.31 -5.04
CA GLU A 23 -7.65 -3.59 -4.55
C GLU A 23 -6.96 -4.79 -5.23
N PHE A 24 -6.80 -5.87 -4.48
CA PHE A 24 -6.15 -7.10 -4.94
C PHE A 24 -7.09 -8.30 -4.78
N ASN A 25 -7.22 -9.11 -5.84
CA ASN A 25 -8.10 -10.28 -5.85
C ASN A 25 -7.32 -11.57 -5.54
N ALA A 26 -7.66 -12.23 -4.43
CA ALA A 26 -7.04 -13.49 -4.02
C ALA A 26 -7.31 -14.65 -4.98
N SER A 27 -8.35 -14.59 -5.80
CA SER A 27 -8.71 -15.64 -6.77
C SER A 27 -7.65 -15.85 -7.87
N LEU A 28 -6.74 -14.90 -8.05
CA LEU A 28 -5.62 -15.00 -9.00
C LEU A 28 -4.45 -15.83 -8.45
N LEU A 29 -4.46 -16.17 -7.16
CA LEU A 29 -3.43 -16.98 -6.56
C LEU A 29 -3.72 -18.46 -6.84
N ASP A 30 -2.76 -19.16 -7.43
CA ASP A 30 -2.78 -20.60 -7.59
C ASP A 30 -2.47 -21.28 -6.25
N SER A 31 -3.45 -21.25 -5.34
CA SER A 31 -3.34 -21.94 -4.06
C SER A 31 -4.65 -22.64 -3.73
N GLY A 32 -4.55 -23.90 -3.31
CA GLY A 32 -5.72 -24.76 -3.09
C GLY A 32 -6.63 -24.35 -1.93
N ASN A 33 -6.25 -23.36 -1.11
CA ASN A 33 -7.07 -22.89 0.01
C ASN A 33 -6.96 -21.36 0.20
N LEU A 34 -7.77 -20.64 -0.57
CA LEU A 34 -7.84 -19.17 -0.54
C LEU A 34 -8.73 -18.61 0.59
N SER A 35 -9.41 -19.47 1.35
CA SER A 35 -10.37 -19.04 2.38
C SER A 35 -9.76 -18.23 3.53
N ASN A 36 -8.43 -18.20 3.63
CA ASN A 36 -7.70 -17.53 4.71
C ASN A 36 -6.61 -16.56 4.21
N VAL A 37 -6.69 -16.13 2.94
CA VAL A 37 -5.73 -15.17 2.37
C VAL A 37 -6.32 -13.76 2.44
N ASP A 38 -5.71 -12.90 3.25
CA ASP A 38 -6.03 -11.48 3.32
C ASP A 38 -4.98 -10.66 2.55
N LEU A 39 -5.42 -10.00 1.47
CA LEU A 39 -4.58 -9.14 0.64
C LEU A 39 -4.81 -7.64 0.90
N THR A 40 -5.70 -7.28 1.83
CA THR A 40 -6.06 -5.87 2.10
C THR A 40 -4.87 -5.03 2.55
N ALA A 41 -3.88 -5.65 3.19
CA ALA A 41 -2.68 -4.96 3.61
C ALA A 41 -1.85 -4.42 2.42
N PHE A 42 -1.88 -5.10 1.27
CA PHE A 42 -1.19 -4.67 0.04
C PHE A 42 -1.84 -3.46 -0.62
N SER A 43 -3.08 -3.13 -0.28
CA SER A 43 -3.74 -1.89 -0.70
C SER A 43 -3.11 -0.62 -0.12
N ARG A 44 -2.22 -0.75 0.88
CA ARG A 44 -1.51 0.36 1.52
C ARG A 44 -0.17 0.61 0.82
N GLU A 45 0.02 1.83 0.35
CA GLU A 45 1.30 2.25 -0.23
C GLU A 45 2.45 2.07 0.77
N GLY A 46 3.55 1.49 0.30
CA GLY A 46 4.74 1.23 1.12
C GLY A 46 4.60 0.09 2.12
N TYR A 47 3.49 -0.67 2.13
CA TYR A 47 3.37 -1.84 2.97
C TYR A 47 4.35 -2.94 2.57
N VAL A 48 5.05 -3.50 3.56
CA VAL A 48 5.92 -4.67 3.42
C VAL A 48 5.38 -5.76 4.32
N ALA A 49 5.10 -6.93 3.75
CA ALA A 49 4.61 -8.07 4.52
C ALA A 49 5.68 -8.57 5.51
N PRO A 50 5.30 -9.02 6.72
CA PRO A 50 6.22 -9.73 7.60
C PRO A 50 6.76 -11.00 6.94
N GLY A 51 8.04 -11.28 7.13
CA GLY A 51 8.68 -12.41 6.46
C GLY A 51 10.20 -12.38 6.54
N ASN A 52 10.85 -13.33 5.86
CA ASN A 52 12.30 -13.36 5.69
C ASN A 52 12.64 -12.86 4.29
N TYR A 53 13.53 -11.89 4.21
CA TYR A 53 13.96 -11.26 2.98
C TYR A 53 15.48 -11.32 2.86
N ILE A 54 15.97 -11.33 1.63
CA ILE A 54 17.38 -11.12 1.32
C ILE A 54 17.51 -9.67 0.88
N LEU A 55 18.26 -8.86 1.63
CA LEU A 55 18.38 -7.41 1.42
C LEU A 55 19.84 -6.98 1.38
N ASP A 56 20.12 -5.93 0.60
CA ASP A 56 21.39 -5.22 0.67
C ASP A 56 21.30 -4.16 1.78
N ILE A 57 22.32 -4.11 2.63
CA ILE A 57 22.41 -3.18 3.75
C ILE A 57 23.31 -2.02 3.37
N TRP A 58 22.76 -0.81 3.49
CA TRP A 58 23.46 0.44 3.31
C TRP A 58 23.49 1.20 4.64
N LEU A 59 24.63 1.82 4.95
CA LEU A 59 24.80 2.69 6.11
C LEU A 59 25.48 3.97 5.64
N ASN A 60 24.82 5.12 5.83
CA ASN A 60 25.31 6.43 5.38
C ASN A 60 25.73 6.42 3.91
N ASP A 61 24.85 5.92 3.04
CA ASP A 61 25.08 5.80 1.59
C ASP A 61 26.27 4.91 1.18
N GLN A 62 26.82 4.12 2.11
CA GLN A 62 27.87 3.14 1.84
C GLN A 62 27.32 1.71 1.96
N PRO A 63 27.60 0.82 1.00
CA PRO A 63 27.19 -0.57 1.10
C PRO A 63 28.00 -1.27 2.21
N VAL A 64 27.28 -1.91 3.14
CA VAL A 64 27.87 -2.66 4.26
C VAL A 64 27.88 -4.15 3.95
N ARG A 65 26.78 -4.66 3.38
CA ARG A 65 26.66 -6.08 3.03
C ARG A 65 25.58 -6.30 2.00
N GLU A 66 25.89 -7.08 1.00
CA GLU A 66 24.93 -7.55 0.00
C GLU A 66 24.30 -8.88 0.43
N GLN A 67 23.08 -9.13 -0.05
CA GLN A 67 22.35 -10.40 0.12
C GLN A 67 22.23 -10.90 1.58
N TYR A 68 21.92 -10.00 2.51
CA TYR A 68 21.81 -10.37 3.91
C TYR A 68 20.40 -10.88 4.28
N PRO A 69 20.27 -12.02 4.98
CA PRO A 69 18.98 -12.47 5.51
C PRO A 69 18.48 -11.57 6.64
N VAL A 70 17.33 -10.92 6.41
CA VAL A 70 16.65 -10.03 7.35
C VAL A 70 15.24 -10.56 7.61
N ARG A 71 14.84 -10.58 8.89
CA ARG A 71 13.46 -10.88 9.29
C ARG A 71 12.70 -9.59 9.54
N VAL A 72 11.67 -9.34 8.72
CA VAL A 72 10.70 -8.26 8.92
C VAL A 72 9.59 -8.78 9.83
N VAL A 73 9.32 -8.06 10.92
CA VAL A 73 8.27 -8.38 11.89
C VAL A 73 7.17 -7.32 11.83
N PRO A 74 5.91 -7.67 12.17
CA PRO A 74 4.86 -6.68 12.29
C PRO A 74 5.27 -5.63 13.32
N VAL A 75 4.94 -4.36 13.06
CA VAL A 75 5.08 -3.31 14.07
C VAL A 75 4.09 -3.64 15.18
N ALA A 76 4.59 -4.15 16.31
CA ALA A 76 3.78 -4.27 17.53
C ALA A 76 3.32 -2.88 17.93
N GLY A 77 2.01 -2.73 18.21
CA GLY A 77 1.36 -1.45 18.45
C GLY A 77 2.14 -0.52 19.39
N ARG A 78 2.16 0.75 19.03
CA ARG A 78 2.64 1.85 19.88
C ARG A 78 1.55 2.27 20.85
#